data_AF-A0A2V5XG77-F1
#
_entry.id   AF-A0A2V5XG77-F1
#
_cell.length_a   1.000
_cell.length_b   1.000
_cell.length_c   1.000
_cell.angle_alpha   90.00
_cell.angle_beta   90.00
_cell.angle_gamma   90.00
#
_symmetry.space_group_name_H-M   'P 1'
#
loop_
_entity.id
_entity.type
_entity.pdbx_description
1 polymer ?
#
loop_
_entity_poly.entity_id
_entity_poly.type
_entity_poly.pdbx_seq_one_letter_code
_entity_poly.pdbx_strand_id
1 'polypeptide(L)'
;LSSQRNLQTAFCGASAWVAHEWIRGWLFGGFGWNGLGVALHANWPLIQIAEFTGVTGLSFAIAFVNVIAVTAPIRFFVEAQTRRMRPHFDLTLTMVGIVGLFTFGIQSVRNPPTTNPLHVAAVQANIPQREKFDPKYFDVVKQKLDYLSSL
;
A
#
# COMPACT_ATOMS: atom_id res chain seq x y z
N LEU A 1 19.38 -16.50 17.27
CA LEU A 1 18.13 -16.11 16.57
C LEU A 1 17.26 -17.36 16.46
N SER A 2 16.03 -17.34 16.96
CA SER A 2 15.06 -18.44 16.75
C SER A 2 13.95 -17.97 15.82
N SER A 3 13.33 -18.87 15.07
CA SER A 3 12.23 -18.53 14.14
C SER A 3 11.11 -17.76 14.85
N GLN A 4 10.76 -18.16 16.07
CA GLN A 4 9.76 -17.48 16.89
C GLN A 4 10.15 -16.04 17.22
N ARG A 5 11.40 -15.79 17.60
CA ARG A 5 11.88 -14.42 17.89
C ARG A 5 11.89 -13.56 16.64
N ASN A 6 12.30 -14.10 15.50
CA ASN A 6 12.25 -13.37 14.21
C ASN A 6 10.82 -12.96 13.85
N LEU A 7 9.86 -13.88 13.98
CA LEU A 7 8.43 -13.60 13.74
C LEU A 7 7.88 -12.56 14.71
N GLN A 8 8.23 -12.64 16.00
CA GLN A 8 7.84 -11.62 16.99
C GLN A 8 8.43 -10.25 16.66
N THR A 9 9.71 -10.18 16.28
CA THR A 9 10.36 -8.93 15.88
C THR A 9 9.73 -8.36 14.62
N ALA A 10 9.42 -9.20 13.62
CA ALA A 10 8.76 -8.77 12.39
C ALA A 10 7.34 -8.26 12.66
N PHE A 11 6.56 -8.96 13.49
CA PHE A 11 5.22 -8.53 13.87
C PHE A 11 5.25 -7.20 14.62
N CYS A 12 6.03 -7.09 15.70
CA CYS A 12 6.13 -5.85 16.48
C CYS A 12 6.68 -4.69 15.63
N GLY A 13 7.69 -4.94 14.79
CA GLY A 13 8.27 -3.93 13.90
C GLY A 13 7.27 -3.43 12.87
N ALA A 14 6.52 -4.34 12.23
CA ALA A 14 5.50 -3.99 11.27
C ALA A 14 4.32 -3.25 11.93
N SER A 15 3.86 -3.69 13.10
CA SER A 15 2.82 -2.99 13.88
C SER A 15 3.26 -1.60 14.29
N ALA A 16 4.50 -1.44 14.76
CA ALA A 16 5.06 -0.14 15.10
C ALA A 16 5.15 0.78 13.88
N TRP A 17 5.54 0.25 12.72
CA TRP A 17 5.57 1.01 11.47
C TRP A 17 4.18 1.52 11.08
N VAL A 18 3.17 0.65 11.08
CA VAL A 18 1.80 1.05 10.73
C VAL A 18 1.22 2.03 11.76
N ALA A 19 1.49 1.83 13.05
CA ALA A 19 1.08 2.78 14.08
C ALA A 19 1.74 4.15 13.87
N HIS A 20 3.01 4.18 13.47
CA HIS A 20 3.72 5.42 13.12
C HIS A 20 3.09 6.11 11.89
N GLU A 21 2.82 5.37 10.82
CA GLU A 21 2.12 5.91 9.63
C GLU A 21 0.74 6.48 10.00
N TRP A 22 0.00 5.76 10.83
CA TRP A 22 -1.31 6.20 11.30
C TRP A 22 -1.20 7.48 12.13
N ILE A 23 -0.34 7.52 13.16
CA ILE A 23 -0.14 8.72 14.00
C ILE A 23 0.25 9.92 13.14
N ARG A 24 1.21 9.74 12.21
CA ARG A 24 1.65 10.81 11.30
C ARG A 24 0.51 11.31 10.41
N GLY A 25 -0.42 10.44 10.03
CA GLY A 25 -1.61 10.78 9.25
C GLY A 25 -2.64 11.63 10.00
N TRP A 26 -2.61 11.66 11.34
CA TRP A 26 -3.60 12.35 12.17
C TRP A 26 -3.03 13.55 12.94
N LEU A 27 -1.80 13.45 13.42
CA LEU A 27 -1.19 14.45 14.30
C LEU A 27 -0.93 15.77 13.55
N PHE A 28 -1.19 16.91 14.21
CA PHE A 28 -0.91 18.27 13.70
C PHE A 28 -1.53 18.59 12.34
N GLY A 29 -2.77 18.14 12.11
CA GLY A 29 -3.48 18.32 10.83
C GLY A 29 -3.22 17.20 9.82
N GLY A 30 -2.33 16.26 10.15
CA GLY A 30 -2.12 15.03 9.41
C GLY A 30 -1.27 15.21 8.15
N PHE A 31 -0.26 14.35 8.00
CA PHE A 31 0.55 14.29 6.79
C PHE A 31 0.82 12.84 6.39
N GLY A 32 -0.21 12.16 5.86
CA GLY A 32 -0.17 10.74 5.49
C GLY A 32 0.53 10.42 4.15
N TRP A 33 1.32 11.35 3.60
CA TRP A 33 1.94 11.21 2.29
C TRP A 33 2.99 10.07 2.27
N ASN A 34 3.17 9.36 1.15
CA ASN A 34 4.17 8.29 0.95
C ASN A 34 4.12 7.14 1.98
N GLY A 35 2.94 6.56 2.25
CA GLY A 35 2.86 5.31 3.02
C GLY A 35 3.44 4.11 2.26
N LEU A 36 4.04 3.14 2.96
CA LEU A 36 4.66 1.96 2.34
C LEU A 36 3.69 1.20 1.43
N GLY A 37 2.44 1.03 1.86
CA GLY A 37 1.42 0.31 1.08
C GLY A 37 1.16 0.90 -0.31
N VAL A 38 1.36 2.21 -0.49
CA VAL A 38 1.18 2.90 -1.79
C VAL A 38 2.24 2.48 -2.82
N ALA A 39 3.41 2.02 -2.37
CA ALA A 39 4.43 1.50 -3.28
C ALA A 39 3.93 0.30 -4.10
N LEU A 40 2.92 -0.42 -3.59
CA LEU A 40 2.31 -1.56 -4.28
C LEU A 40 1.15 -1.21 -5.22
N HIS A 41 0.80 0.07 -5.41
CA HIS A 41 -0.39 0.46 -6.20
C HIS A 41 -0.45 -0.15 -7.62
N ALA A 42 0.69 -0.35 -8.27
CA ALA A 42 0.78 -0.96 -9.61
C ALA A 42 0.72 -2.50 -9.59
N ASN A 43 0.79 -3.13 -8.41
CA ASN A 43 0.77 -4.58 -8.23
C ASN A 43 -0.66 -5.07 -7.96
N TRP A 44 -1.45 -5.17 -9.03
CA TRP A 44 -2.87 -5.53 -8.97
C TRP A 44 -3.24 -6.74 -8.11
N PRO A 45 -2.47 -7.86 -8.11
CA PRO A 45 -2.79 -8.98 -7.23
C PRO A 45 -2.62 -8.62 -5.74
N LEU A 46 -1.53 -7.95 -5.37
CA LEU A 46 -1.25 -7.67 -3.97
C LEU A 46 -2.23 -6.67 -3.36
N ILE A 47 -2.65 -5.66 -4.13
CA ILE A 47 -3.53 -4.60 -3.61
C ILE A 47 -4.93 -5.09 -3.23
N GLN A 48 -5.37 -6.27 -3.68
CA GLN A 48 -6.73 -6.76 -3.42
C GLN A 48 -7.02 -6.90 -1.92
N ILE A 49 -6.01 -7.18 -1.10
CA ILE A 49 -6.18 -7.27 0.36
C ILE A 49 -6.55 -5.92 1.01
N ALA A 50 -6.36 -4.80 0.30
CA ALA A 50 -6.77 -3.48 0.76
C ALA A 50 -8.29 -3.36 0.90
N GLU A 51 -9.08 -4.22 0.26
CA GLU A 51 -10.53 -4.28 0.46
C GLU A 51 -10.89 -4.56 1.93
N PHE A 52 -10.13 -5.43 2.60
CA PHE A 52 -10.40 -5.79 4.00
C PHE A 52 -9.63 -4.95 5.01
N THR A 53 -8.39 -4.62 4.68
CA THR A 53 -7.43 -4.05 5.63
C THR A 53 -7.11 -2.58 5.35
N GLY A 54 -7.56 -2.04 4.22
CA GLY A 54 -7.08 -0.78 3.69
C GLY A 54 -5.60 -0.83 3.29
N VAL A 55 -5.05 0.33 2.95
CA VAL A 55 -3.63 0.48 2.58
C VAL A 55 -2.67 0.17 3.74
N THR A 56 -3.13 0.24 4.99
CA THR A 56 -2.33 -0.06 6.18
C THR A 56 -1.97 -1.53 6.29
N GLY A 57 -2.83 -2.45 5.85
CA GLY A 57 -2.51 -3.88 5.79
C GLY A 57 -1.39 -4.19 4.78
N LEU A 58 -1.36 -3.46 3.66
CA LEU A 58 -0.24 -3.52 2.72
C LEU A 58 1.05 -2.99 3.34
N SER A 59 1.02 -1.84 4.03
CA SER A 59 2.17 -1.33 4.76
C SER A 59 2.70 -2.34 5.79
N PHE A 60 1.79 -3.00 6.54
CA PHE A 60 2.16 -4.05 7.49
C PHE A 60 2.86 -5.21 6.79
N ALA A 61 2.28 -5.75 5.71
CA ALA A 61 2.84 -6.87 4.99
C ALA A 61 4.24 -6.55 4.45
N ILE A 62 4.43 -5.36 3.86
CA ILE A 62 5.73 -4.92 3.35
C ILE A 62 6.74 -4.81 4.50
N ALA A 63 6.40 -4.13 5.59
CA ALA A 63 7.29 -3.97 6.73
C ALA A 63 7.66 -5.33 7.34
N PHE A 64 6.68 -6.22 7.51
CA PHE A 64 6.88 -7.57 8.04
C PHE A 64 7.85 -8.39 7.18
N VAL A 65 7.61 -8.44 5.86
CA VAL A 65 8.47 -9.15 4.91
C VAL A 65 9.89 -8.58 4.92
N ASN A 66 10.06 -7.25 4.99
CA ASN A 66 11.38 -6.63 5.06
C ASN A 66 12.14 -6.99 6.34
N VAL A 67 11.47 -7.01 7.50
CA VAL A 67 12.12 -7.43 8.75
C VAL A 67 12.55 -8.90 8.67
N ILE A 68 11.72 -9.79 8.11
CA ILE A 68 12.10 -11.19 7.89
C ILE A 68 13.26 -11.30 6.89
N ALA A 69 13.23 -10.54 5.80
CA ALA A 69 14.28 -10.51 4.79
C ALA A 69 15.64 -10.05 5.35
N VAL A 70 15.66 -9.24 6.41
CA VAL A 70 16.89 -8.86 7.12
C VAL A 70 17.28 -9.90 8.18
N THR A 71 16.33 -10.37 8.99
CA THR A 71 16.63 -11.26 10.13
C THR A 71 16.97 -12.69 9.71
N ALA A 72 16.44 -13.19 8.59
CA ALA A 72 16.73 -14.53 8.10
C ALA A 72 18.18 -14.71 7.59
N PRO A 73 18.74 -13.83 6.73
CA PRO A 73 20.15 -13.93 6.31
C PRO A 73 21.15 -13.82 7.46
N ILE A 74 20.91 -12.91 8.42
CA ILE A 74 21.76 -12.78 9.62
C ILE A 74 21.78 -14.11 10.38
N ARG A 75 20.63 -14.77 10.50
CA ARG A 75 20.53 -16.08 11.14
C ARG A 75 21.28 -17.16 10.35
N PHE A 76 21.12 -17.21 9.03
CA PHE A 76 21.87 -18.16 8.19
C PHE A 76 23.39 -18.01 8.36
N PHE A 77 23.89 -16.78 8.42
CA PHE A 77 25.33 -16.51 8.62
C PHE A 77 25.82 -17.03 9.98
N VAL A 78 25.08 -16.78 11.06
CA VAL A 78 25.41 -17.27 12.41
C VAL A 78 25.33 -18.80 12.51
N GLU A 79 24.34 -19.42 11.88
CA GLU A 79 24.19 -20.88 11.86
C GLU A 79 25.28 -21.56 11.03
N ALA A 80 25.70 -20.96 9.91
CA ALA A 80 26.82 -21.43 9.10
C ALA A 80 28.15 -21.41 9.89
N GLN A 81 28.38 -20.37 10.70
CA GLN A 81 29.55 -20.29 11.58
C GLN A 81 29.53 -21.34 12.71
N THR A 82 28.34 -21.63 13.24
CA THR A 82 28.18 -22.54 14.39
C THR A 82 27.90 -24.00 14.00
N ARG A 83 27.79 -24.30 12.70
CA ARG A 83 27.45 -25.62 12.10
C ARG A 83 26.19 -26.27 12.69
N ARG A 84 25.28 -25.49 13.27
CA ARG A 84 24.01 -25.97 13.82
C ARG A 84 22.87 -25.41 12.99
N MET A 85 22.45 -26.16 11.97
CA MET A 85 21.29 -25.82 11.16
C MET A 85 20.00 -26.05 11.96
N ARG A 86 19.10 -25.06 11.94
CA ARG A 86 17.77 -25.17 12.55
C ARG A 86 16.68 -24.91 11.51
N PRO A 87 15.47 -25.46 11.65
CA PRO A 87 14.38 -25.18 10.72
C PRO A 87 14.04 -23.68 10.66
N HIS A 88 13.82 -23.15 9.45
CA HIS A 88 13.49 -21.73 9.19
C HIS A 88 11.99 -21.50 8.97
N PHE A 89 11.19 -21.87 9.97
CA PHE A 89 9.73 -21.69 9.93
C PHE A 89 9.29 -20.24 9.71
N ASP A 90 10.12 -19.27 10.12
CA ASP A 90 9.91 -17.84 9.90
C ASP A 90 9.87 -17.49 8.41
N LEU A 91 10.83 -17.98 7.64
CA LEU A 91 10.91 -17.75 6.20
C LEU A 91 9.79 -18.49 5.47
N THR A 92 9.53 -19.76 5.83
CA THR A 92 8.46 -20.56 5.23
C THR A 92 7.09 -19.91 5.45
N LEU A 93 6.78 -19.50 6.69
CA LEU A 93 5.49 -18.89 7.01
C LEU A 93 5.31 -17.55 6.26
N THR A 94 6.37 -16.75 6.17
CA THR A 94 6.36 -15.49 5.43
C THR A 94 6.11 -15.73 3.94
N MET A 95 6.77 -16.73 3.35
CA MET A 95 6.58 -17.10 1.95
C MET A 95 5.16 -17.61 1.67
N VAL A 96 4.62 -18.45 2.55
CA VAL A 96 3.22 -18.91 2.48
C VAL A 96 2.26 -17.74 2.53
N GLY A 97 2.50 -16.75 3.40
CA GLY A 97 1.72 -15.52 3.46
C GLY A 97 1.75 -14.73 2.15
N ILE A 98 2.94 -14.52 1.57
CA ILE A 98 3.09 -13.83 0.27
C ILE A 98 2.34 -14.57 -0.83
N VAL A 99 2.54 -15.89 -0.95
CA VAL A 99 1.86 -16.73 -1.94
C VAL A 99 0.34 -16.69 -1.74
N GLY A 100 -0.14 -16.70 -0.50
CA GLY A 100 -1.55 -16.55 -0.16
C GLY A 100 -2.14 -15.23 -0.66
N LEU A 101 -1.46 -14.10 -0.37
CA LEU A 101 -1.87 -12.77 -0.86
C LEU A 101 -1.90 -12.69 -2.38
N PHE A 102 -0.88 -13.22 -3.05
CA PHE A 102 -0.85 -13.27 -4.53
C PHE A 102 -1.96 -14.14 -5.10
N THR A 103 -2.20 -15.31 -4.50
CA THR A 103 -3.21 -16.27 -4.98
C THR A 103 -4.61 -15.69 -4.84
N PHE A 104 -4.92 -15.13 -3.66
CA PHE A 104 -6.16 -14.38 -3.43
C PHE A 104 -6.31 -13.23 -4.43
N GLY A 105 -5.24 -12.45 -4.61
CA GLY A 105 -5.20 -11.33 -5.54
C GLY A 105 -5.51 -11.69 -6.97
N ILE A 106 -4.85 -12.73 -7.49
CA ILE A 106 -5.08 -13.24 -8.85
C ILE A 106 -6.52 -13.73 -8.99
N GLN A 107 -7.06 -14.42 -7.98
CA GLN A 107 -8.43 -14.92 -8.03
C GLN A 107 -9.46 -13.78 -8.05
N SER A 108 -9.26 -12.73 -7.25
CA SER A 108 -10.14 -11.55 -7.24
C SER A 108 -10.12 -10.83 -8.59
N VAL A 109 -8.93 -10.54 -9.13
CA VAL A 109 -8.78 -9.85 -10.42
C VAL A 109 -9.37 -10.63 -11.59
N ARG A 110 -9.30 -11.97 -11.57
CA ARG A 110 -9.84 -12.82 -12.64
C ARG A 110 -11.36 -12.97 -12.62
N ASN A 111 -12.02 -12.67 -11.50
CA ASN A 111 -13.46 -12.81 -11.34
C ASN A 111 -14.09 -11.45 -10.99
N PRO A 112 -14.00 -10.45 -11.87
CA PRO A 112 -14.59 -9.15 -11.61
C PRO A 112 -16.12 -9.28 -11.49
N PRO A 113 -16.76 -8.52 -10.58
CA PRO A 113 -18.21 -8.51 -10.48
C PRO A 113 -18.85 -7.97 -11.76
N THR A 114 -20.09 -8.37 -12.03
CA THR A 114 -20.87 -7.81 -13.13
C THR A 114 -21.12 -6.32 -12.88
N THR A 115 -20.83 -5.49 -13.88
CA THR A 115 -20.97 -4.04 -13.80
C THR A 115 -21.82 -3.53 -14.95
N ASN A 116 -22.57 -2.45 -14.69
CA ASN A 116 -23.29 -1.73 -15.73
C ASN A 116 -22.42 -0.55 -16.19
N PRO A 117 -22.18 -0.39 -17.50
CA PRO A 117 -21.37 0.72 -18.00
C PRO A 117 -22.06 2.06 -17.72
N LEU A 118 -21.35 2.98 -17.08
CA LEU A 118 -21.78 4.36 -16.85
C LEU A 118 -20.96 5.29 -17.75
N HIS A 119 -21.64 6.11 -18.56
CA HIS A 119 -20.97 7.14 -19.35
C HIS A 119 -20.70 8.34 -18.45
N VAL A 120 -19.41 8.60 -18.18
CA VAL A 120 -18.94 9.74 -17.39
C VAL A 120 -17.95 10.53 -18.22
N ALA A 121 -18.11 11.85 -18.24
CA ALA A 121 -17.11 12.78 -18.77
C ALA A 121 -16.52 13.59 -17.62
N ALA A 122 -15.19 13.66 -17.54
CA ALA A 122 -14.47 14.50 -16.58
C ALA A 122 -13.79 15.65 -17.34
N VAL A 123 -14.24 16.87 -17.11
CA VAL A 123 -13.75 18.07 -17.81
C VAL A 123 -12.61 18.72 -17.02
N GLN A 124 -11.43 18.82 -17.63
CA GLN A 124 -10.27 19.51 -17.05
C GLN A 124 -10.02 20.85 -17.76
N ALA A 125 -10.59 21.93 -17.22
CA ALA A 125 -10.49 23.27 -17.83
C ALA A 125 -9.08 23.91 -17.77
N ASN A 126 -8.15 23.30 -17.02
CA ASN A 126 -6.76 23.77 -16.87
C ASN A 126 -6.66 25.29 -16.57
N ILE A 127 -7.43 25.76 -15.59
CA ILE A 127 -7.48 27.18 -15.20
C ILE A 127 -6.22 27.52 -14.39
N PRO A 128 -5.49 28.60 -14.73
CA PRO A 128 -4.33 29.03 -13.97
C PRO A 128 -4.68 29.30 -12.50
N GLN A 129 -3.80 28.87 -11.56
CA GLN A 129 -4.06 28.99 -10.12
C GLN A 129 -4.28 30.43 -9.65
N ARG A 130 -3.65 31.42 -10.32
CA ARG A 130 -3.80 32.85 -10.02
C ARG A 130 -5.18 33.41 -10.41
N GLU A 131 -5.82 32.83 -11.41
CA GLU A 131 -7.11 33.27 -11.94
C GLU A 131 -8.28 32.53 -11.26
N LYS A 132 -8.04 31.29 -10.81
CA LYS A 132 -9.05 30.35 -10.31
C LYS A 132 -9.98 30.91 -9.22
N PHE A 133 -9.46 31.76 -8.33
CA PHE A 133 -10.20 32.33 -7.20
C PHE A 133 -10.29 33.86 -7.24
N ASP A 134 -9.86 34.50 -8.34
CA ASP A 134 -10.00 35.94 -8.51
C ASP A 134 -11.41 36.23 -9.06
N PRO A 135 -12.25 37.01 -8.34
CA PRO A 135 -13.60 37.36 -8.78
C PRO A 135 -13.67 37.96 -10.18
N LYS A 136 -12.59 38.60 -10.66
CA LYS A 136 -12.53 39.20 -12.01
C LYS A 136 -12.65 38.16 -13.13
N TYR A 137 -12.23 36.92 -12.89
CA TYR A 137 -12.19 35.86 -13.90
C TYR A 137 -13.35 34.87 -13.76
N PHE A 138 -14.28 35.11 -12.82
CA PHE A 138 -15.37 34.19 -12.52
C PHE A 138 -16.20 33.84 -13.77
N ASP A 139 -16.63 34.84 -14.52
CA ASP A 139 -17.46 34.64 -15.72
C ASP A 139 -16.70 33.90 -16.83
N VAL A 140 -15.42 34.21 -17.00
CA VAL A 140 -14.54 33.55 -17.99
C VAL A 140 -14.34 32.09 -17.63
N VAL A 141 -14.08 31.78 -16.36
CA VAL A 141 -13.93 30.42 -15.83
C VAL A 141 -15.23 29.63 -16.02
N LYS A 142 -16.37 30.23 -15.68
CA LYS A 142 -17.68 29.60 -15.85
C LYS A 142 -17.98 29.29 -17.30
N GLN A 143 -17.82 30.28 -18.19
CA GLN A 143 -18.06 30.11 -19.63
C GLN A 143 -17.17 29.01 -20.24
N LYS A 144 -15.91 28.93 -19.81
CA LYS A 144 -14.98 27.87 -20.25
C LYS A 144 -15.46 26.48 -19.81
N LEU A 145 -15.95 26.34 -18.58
CA LEU A 145 -16.51 25.08 -18.08
C LEU A 145 -17.80 24.70 -18.82
N ASP A 146 -18.71 25.66 -19.05
CA ASP A 146 -19.96 25.42 -19.78
C ASP A 146 -19.68 24.98 -21.22
N TYR A 147 -18.76 25.67 -21.91
CA TYR A 147 -18.33 25.29 -23.26
C TYR A 147 -17.76 23.87 -23.30
N LEU A 148 -16.80 23.55 -22.43
CA LEU A 148 -16.16 22.24 -22.41
C LEU A 148 -17.12 21.11 -22.00
N SER A 149 -18.17 21.41 -21.24
CA SER A 149 -19.19 20.43 -20.84
C SER A 149 -20.22 20.16 -21.94
N SER A 150 -20.30 21.03 -22.94
CA SER A 150 -21.19 20.88 -24.10
C SER A 150 -20.57 20.09 -25.27
N LEU A 151 -19.26 19.78 -25.19
CA LEU A 151 -18.54 18.93 -26.15
C LEU A 151 -18.82 17.45 -25.90
#